data_AF-A0AAE1XAC1-F1
#
_entry.id   AF-A0AAE1XAC1-F1
#
_cell.length_a   1.000
_cell.length_b   1.000
_cell.length_c   1.000
_cell.angle_alpha   90.00
_cell.angle_beta   90.00
_cell.angle_gamma   90.00
#
_symmetry.space_group_name_H-M   'P 1'
#
loop_
_entity.id
_entity.type
_entity.pdbx_description
1 polymer ?
#
loop_
_entity_poly.entity_id
_entity_poly.type
_entity_poly.pdbx_seq_one_letter_code
_entity_poly.pdbx_strand_id
1 'polypeptide(L)'
;MTVVQKSGKSGSHFNPYSALFRADERKLVMTSTICWAAMVAFLLCVSTIIGPLALLKVYGVPYLIFVMWLDTVTYLHHHGHEQKLPWYRGKVCPLPIL
;
A
#
# COMPACT_ATOMS: atom_id res chain seq x y z
N MET A 1 14.58 -0.06 -7.02
CA MET A 1 13.59 0.88 -6.47
C MET A 1 14.21 1.63 -5.30
N THR A 2 14.97 2.68 -5.58
CA THR A 2 15.44 3.63 -4.55
C THR A 2 14.39 4.71 -4.41
N VAL A 3 13.86 4.92 -3.21
CA VAL A 3 12.84 5.93 -2.94
C VAL A 3 13.47 6.98 -2.03
N VAL A 4 13.27 8.25 -2.37
CA VAL A 4 13.62 9.39 -1.51
C VAL A 4 12.42 9.70 -0.64
N GLN A 5 12.55 9.50 0.68
CA GLN A 5 11.51 9.82 1.65
C GLN A 5 11.34 11.33 1.80
N LYS A 6 10.17 11.77 2.25
CA LYS A 6 9.90 13.17 2.62
C LYS A 6 10.86 13.70 3.71
N SER A 7 11.50 12.84 4.50
CA SER A 7 12.56 13.23 5.44
C SER A 7 13.97 13.38 4.81
N GLY A 8 14.09 13.30 3.48
CA GLY A 8 15.34 13.44 2.73
C GLY A 8 16.23 12.19 2.71
N LYS A 9 15.86 11.12 3.44
CA LYS A 9 16.59 9.86 3.43
C LYS A 9 16.34 9.11 2.13
N SER A 10 17.41 8.86 1.38
CA SER A 10 17.39 8.01 0.18
C SER A 10 17.83 6.60 0.58
N GLY A 11 17.10 5.59 0.10
CA GLY A 11 17.44 4.19 0.36
C GLY A 11 16.59 3.21 -0.44
N SER A 12 16.90 1.93 -0.32
CA SER A 12 16.15 0.84 -0.94
C SER A 12 15.28 0.14 0.11
N HIS A 13 13.99 -0.04 -0.19
CA HIS A 13 13.07 -0.82 0.65
C HIS A 13 13.46 -2.29 0.78
N PHE A 14 14.26 -2.80 -0.15
CA PHE A 14 14.73 -4.18 -0.15
C PHE A 14 16.09 -4.35 0.55
N ASN A 15 16.74 -3.25 0.95
CA ASN A 15 17.99 -3.31 1.70
C ASN A 15 17.70 -3.06 3.19
N PRO A 16 17.84 -4.07 4.06
CA PRO A 16 17.60 -3.93 5.50
C PRO A 16 18.59 -2.95 6.16
N TYR A 17 19.74 -2.69 5.55
CA TYR A 17 20.72 -1.72 6.07
C TYR A 17 20.57 -0.32 5.48
N SER A 18 19.51 -0.06 4.72
CA SER A 18 19.28 1.29 4.18
C SER A 18 18.92 2.28 5.30
N ALA A 19 19.19 3.57 5.05
CA ALA A 19 18.87 4.65 5.97
C ALA A 19 17.35 4.84 6.21
N LEU A 20 16.51 4.08 5.51
CA LEU A 20 15.06 4.07 5.69
C LEU A 20 14.63 3.37 6.98
N PHE A 21 15.43 2.40 7.46
CA PHE A 21 15.02 1.48 8.51
C PHE A 21 15.90 1.59 9.75
N ARG A 22 15.27 1.45 10.92
CA ARG A 22 15.98 1.30 12.19
C ARG A 22 16.55 -0.11 12.31
N ALA A 23 17.51 -0.28 13.23
CA ALA A 23 18.18 -1.58 13.44
C ALA A 23 17.22 -2.70 13.86
N ASP A 24 16.14 -2.36 14.58
CA ASP A 24 15.08 -3.27 15.02
C ASP A 24 14.14 -3.71 13.89
N GLU A 25 14.00 -2.91 12.82
CA GLU A 25 13.11 -3.19 11.69
C GLU A 25 13.74 -4.09 10.62
N ARG A 26 15.07 -4.27 10.67
CA ARG A 26 15.84 -5.00 9.63
C ARG A 26 15.35 -6.41 9.39
N LYS A 27 15.03 -7.13 10.48
CA LYS A 27 14.52 -8.50 10.39
C LYS A 27 13.17 -8.53 9.68
N LEU A 28 12.31 -7.55 9.92
CA LEU A 28 11.00 -7.45 9.25
C LEU A 28 11.15 -7.16 7.76
N VAL A 29 12.10 -6.31 7.38
CA VAL A 29 12.44 -6.03 5.98
C VAL A 29 12.93 -7.29 5.27
N MET A 30 13.81 -8.06 5.91
CA MET A 30 14.28 -9.34 5.37
C MET A 30 13.14 -10.35 5.21
N THR A 31 12.34 -10.56 6.26
CA THR A 31 11.22 -11.51 6.24
C THR A 31 10.22 -11.16 5.14
N SER A 32 9.79 -9.89 5.06
CA SER A 32 8.84 -9.45 4.03
C SER A 32 9.41 -9.61 2.61
N THR A 33 10.69 -9.27 2.41
CA THR A 33 11.38 -9.46 1.12
C THR A 33 11.42 -10.93 0.71
N ILE A 34 11.75 -11.84 1.66
CA ILE A 34 11.78 -13.28 1.43
C ILE A 34 10.36 -13.81 1.12
N CYS A 35 9.35 -13.42 1.90
CA CYS A 35 7.97 -13.85 1.68
C CYS A 35 7.47 -13.42 0.30
N TRP A 36 7.81 -12.20 -0.14
CA TRP A 36 7.42 -11.72 -1.46
C TRP A 36 8.13 -12.49 -2.58
N ALA A 37 9.44 -12.73 -2.45
CA ALA A 37 10.18 -13.56 -3.39
C ALA A 37 9.64 -15.00 -3.46
N ALA A 38 9.29 -15.58 -2.31
CA ALA A 38 8.68 -16.90 -2.22
C ALA A 38 7.32 -16.95 -2.92
N MET A 39 6.48 -15.92 -2.77
CA MET A 39 5.21 -15.82 -3.49
C MET A 39 5.41 -15.76 -5.01
N VAL A 40 6.35 -14.95 -5.49
CA VAL A 40 6.66 -14.89 -6.94
C VAL A 40 7.14 -16.24 -7.46
N ALA A 41 8.07 -16.89 -6.75
CA ALA A 41 8.56 -18.22 -7.12
C ALA A 41 7.43 -19.27 -7.13
N PHE A 42 6.54 -19.23 -6.14
CA PHE A 42 5.36 -20.08 -6.07
C PHE A 42 4.44 -19.87 -7.26
N LEU A 43 4.12 -18.63 -7.62
CA LEU A 43 3.28 -18.31 -8.78
C LEU A 43 3.92 -18.76 -10.10
N LEU A 44 5.24 -18.61 -10.25
CA LEU A 44 5.96 -19.13 -11.42
C LEU A 44 5.88 -20.66 -11.50
N CYS A 45 6.05 -21.36 -10.38
CA CYS A 45 5.90 -22.81 -10.32
C CYS A 45 4.47 -23.26 -10.67
N VAL A 46 3.45 -22.64 -10.09
CA VAL A 46 2.06 -22.93 -10.43
C VAL A 46 1.79 -22.63 -11.91
N SER A 47 2.36 -21.56 -12.45
CA SER A 47 2.24 -21.20 -13.87
C SER A 47 2.78 -22.27 -14.82
N THR A 48 3.77 -23.07 -14.43
CA THR A 48 4.27 -24.17 -15.28
C THR A 48 3.37 -25.41 -15.20
N ILE A 49 2.57 -25.56 -14.14
CA ILE A 49 1.65 -26.68 -13.95
C ILE A 49 0.31 -26.43 -14.66
N ILE A 50 -0.34 -25.29 -14.40
CA ILE A 50 -1.69 -24.99 -14.94
C ILE A 50 -1.66 -24.10 -16.18
N GLY A 51 -0.49 -23.56 -16.53
CA GLY A 51 -0.30 -22.63 -17.64
C GLY A 51 -0.45 -21.15 -17.24
N PRO A 52 0.32 -20.24 -17.87
CA PRO A 52 0.34 -18.82 -17.53
C PRO A 52 -1.00 -18.11 -17.79
N LEU A 53 -1.72 -18.50 -18.84
CA LEU A 53 -3.03 -17.92 -19.15
C LEU A 53 -4.09 -18.31 -18.11
N ALA A 54 -4.05 -19.54 -17.60
CA ALA A 54 -4.95 -19.96 -16.53
C ALA A 54 -4.65 -19.18 -15.25
N LEU A 55 -3.37 -19.06 -14.87
CA LEU A 55 -2.94 -18.28 -13.71
C LEU A 55 -3.33 -16.81 -13.84
N LEU A 56 -3.16 -16.20 -15.03
CA LEU A 56 -3.59 -14.84 -15.29
C LEU A 56 -5.10 -14.67 -15.06
N LYS A 57 -5.92 -15.63 -15.51
CA LYS A 57 -7.38 -15.56 -15.35
C LYS A 57 -7.82 -15.73 -13.89
N VAL A 58 -7.23 -16.66 -13.14
CA VAL A 58 -7.68 -16.98 -11.77
C VAL A 58 -7.03 -16.13 -10.68
N TYR A 59 -5.85 -15.55 -10.96
CA TYR A 59 -5.11 -14.73 -9.98
C TYR A 59 -4.90 -13.30 -10.49
N GLY A 60 -4.37 -13.13 -11.69
CA GLY A 60 -4.01 -11.81 -12.22
C GLY A 60 -5.21 -10.87 -12.43
N VAL A 61 -6.25 -11.33 -13.13
CA VAL A 61 -7.46 -10.51 -13.40
C VAL A 61 -8.16 -10.10 -12.10
N PRO A 62 -8.46 -11.01 -11.15
CA PRO A 62 -9.04 -10.62 -9.86
C PRO A 62 -8.16 -9.64 -9.07
N TYR A 63 -6.84 -9.86 -9.07
CA TYR A 63 -5.89 -8.98 -8.39
C TYR A 63 -5.91 -7.56 -8.98
N LEU A 64 -5.92 -7.42 -10.31
CA LEU A 64 -5.98 -6.12 -10.97
C LEU A 64 -7.30 -5.39 -10.65
N ILE A 65 -8.44 -6.08 -10.68
CA ILE A 65 -9.73 -5.49 -10.32
C ILE A 65 -9.68 -4.97 -8.88
N PHE A 66 -9.14 -5.76 -7.95
CA PHE A 66 -9.00 -5.37 -6.55
C PHE A 66 -8.07 -4.15 -6.37
N VAL A 67 -6.94 -4.12 -7.07
CA VAL A 67 -6.01 -2.97 -7.03
C VAL A 67 -6.67 -1.71 -7.57
N MET A 68 -7.35 -1.79 -8.71
CA MET A 68 -8.08 -0.65 -9.28
C MET A 68 -9.19 -0.15 -8.35
N TRP A 69 -9.90 -1.08 -7.70
CA TRP A 69 -10.89 -0.72 -6.69
C TRP A 69 -10.26 -0.02 -5.49
N LEU A 70 -9.20 -0.58 -4.91
CA LEU A 70 -8.48 0.01 -3.79
C LEU A 70 -7.96 1.40 -4.11
N ASP A 71 -7.33 1.58 -5.28
CA ASP A 71 -6.85 2.89 -5.73
C ASP A 71 -8.00 3.90 -5.83
N THR A 72 -9.13 3.48 -6.41
CA THR A 72 -10.32 4.32 -6.53
C THR A 72 -10.85 4.77 -5.17
N VAL A 73 -11.04 3.84 -4.22
CA VAL A 73 -11.57 4.19 -2.89
C VAL A 73 -10.57 5.03 -2.10
N THR A 74 -9.28 4.76 -2.21
CA THR A 74 -8.21 5.56 -1.59
C THR A 74 -8.21 6.97 -2.16
N TYR A 75 -8.28 7.13 -3.48
CA TYR A 75 -8.35 8.44 -4.12
C TYR A 75 -9.56 9.24 -3.62
N LEU A 76 -10.74 8.63 -3.64
CA LEU A 76 -11.97 9.28 -3.22
C LEU A 76 -11.94 9.66 -1.73
N HIS A 77 -11.40 8.78 -0.88
CA HIS A 77 -11.30 9.03 0.55
C HIS A 77 -10.33 10.16 0.90
N HIS A 78 -9.27 10.34 0.12
CA HIS A 78 -8.27 11.39 0.37
C HIS A 78 -8.53 12.72 -0.35
N HIS A 79 -9.31 12.73 -1.44
CA HIS A 79 -9.50 13.92 -2.30
C HIS A 79 -10.98 14.37 -2.43
N GLY A 80 -11.95 13.64 -1.87
CA GLY A 80 -13.38 13.89 -2.07
C GLY A 80 -14.05 14.88 -1.09
N HIS A 81 -13.32 15.54 -0.18
CA HIS A 81 -13.93 16.24 0.97
C HIS A 81 -13.44 17.68 1.23
N GLU A 82 -13.23 18.50 0.20
CA GLU A 82 -12.99 19.95 0.38
C GLU A 82 -14.21 20.68 0.99
N GLN A 83 -15.43 20.23 0.67
CA GLN A 83 -16.67 20.81 1.19
C GLN A 83 -17.23 19.97 2.34
N LYS A 84 -17.25 20.53 3.56
CA LYS A 84 -17.97 19.94 4.69
C LYS A 84 -19.47 19.86 4.35
N LEU A 85 -20.05 18.67 4.52
CA LEU A 85 -21.49 18.45 4.37
C LEU A 85 -22.27 19.47 5.21
N PRO A 86 -23.39 20.02 4.70
CA PRO A 86 -24.16 21.07 5.39
C PRO A 86 -24.51 20.74 6.85
N TRP A 87 -24.74 19.46 7.16
CA TRP A 87 -25.16 18.97 8.48
C TRP A 87 -24.04 18.76 9.50
N TYR A 88 -22.76 18.77 9.08
CA TYR A 88 -21.59 18.65 9.98
C TYR A 88 -20.90 20.00 10.27
N ARG A 89 -21.52 21.12 9.84
CA ARG A 89 -21.08 22.48 10.16
C ARG A 89 -21.50 22.85 11.58
N GLY A 90 -20.93 22.17 12.58
CA GLY A 90 -21.24 22.40 14.00
C GLY A 90 -21.51 23.88 14.25
N LYS A 91 -22.75 24.21 14.66
CA LYS A 91 -23.04 25.56 15.10
C LYS A 91 -22.20 25.77 16.35
N VAL A 92 -21.24 26.67 16.28
CA VAL A 92 -20.60 27.21 17.48
C VAL A 92 -21.72 27.89 18.23
N CYS A 93 -22.25 27.25 19.28
CA CYS A 93 -23.02 27.97 20.28
C CYS A 93 -22.06 29.03 20.84
N PRO A 94 -22.35 30.33 20.69
CA PRO A 94 -21.61 31.33 21.43
C PRO A 94 -21.98 31.13 22.90
N LEU A 95 -21.16 30.38 23.63
CA LEU A 95 -21.20 30.43 25.09
C LEU A 95 -20.58 31.78 25.47
N PRO A 96 -21.36 32.72 26.05
CA PRO A 96 -20.76 33.87 26.67
C PRO A 96 -19.92 33.35 27.83
N ILE A 97 -18.64 33.70 27.81
CA ILE A 97 -17.69 33.43 28.88
C ILE A 97 -18.29 34.02 30.18
N LEU A 98 -18.61 33.13 31.12
CA LEU A 98 -18.89 33.39 32.54
C LEU A 98 -18.23 32.28 33.33
#